data_AF-B5CRW0-F1
#
_entry.id   AF-B5CRW0-F1
#
_cell.length_a   1.000
_cell.length_b   1.000
_cell.length_c   1.000
_cell.angle_alpha   90.00
_cell.angle_beta   90.00
_cell.angle_gamma   90.00
#
_symmetry.space_group_name_H-M   'P 1'
#
loop_
_entity.id
_entity.type
_entity.pdbx_description
1 polymer ?
#
loop_
_entity_poly.entity_id
_entity_poly.type
_entity_poly.pdbx_seq_one_letter_code
_entity_poly.pdbx_strand_id
1 'polypeptide(L)'
;MQRIAFEKLKTADLFVDAVYESNGATNLNGDVLSKLMSVGTQGGFRPVNIRNQKGKAAYIVLESTNKHPDWLDNIDYESGIIQYYGDNREPGRELHDSKRGGNKVLRDVFEMLQDNRRQEIPPFFYFESEEGRNRRFLGLLVPGSDKFKLEELLVAIWRMKNGERYQNYKAVFTILDVASVSRGWLEDLLSGNGYQSDFAPKEWKKWIDKGVYTPLYASDSVLNYRTQDQQMPFKDDDKQKLQSIYDYFDNPYEFEKCAMKIVQLMDSNIHSLKHTRFVRDGGRDAIGLYRIGRQCDGVDVEFALEAKRYSSNDGIGVKEVSRLISRLRHRQFGILVTTSFVALQAYQEIKEDGHPIVIISGMDILRILYDSGIKTKDEIQEWLVKTFPKDE
;
A
#
# COMPACT_ATOMS: atom_id res chain seq x y z
N MET A 1 -12.86 -0.62 18.77
CA MET A 1 -11.91 -1.70 18.46
C MET A 1 -12.01 -2.78 19.53
N GLN A 2 -12.36 -4.01 19.15
CA GLN A 2 -12.45 -5.15 20.07
C GLN A 2 -11.04 -5.60 20.49
N ARG A 3 -10.84 -5.90 21.77
CA ARG A 3 -9.57 -6.43 22.29
C ARG A 3 -9.79 -7.80 22.94
N ILE A 4 -8.95 -8.77 22.63
CA ILE A 4 -9.00 -10.15 23.14
C ILE A 4 -7.80 -10.39 24.04
N ALA A 5 -8.05 -10.64 25.33
CA ALA A 5 -7.02 -10.90 26.32
C ALA A 5 -6.23 -12.19 26.03
N PHE A 6 -4.97 -12.22 26.48
CA PHE A 6 -4.02 -13.30 26.23
C PHE A 6 -4.53 -14.69 26.66
N GLU A 7 -5.28 -14.76 27.75
CA GLU A 7 -5.82 -16.00 28.33
C GLU A 7 -6.88 -16.65 27.42
N LYS A 8 -7.54 -15.84 26.58
CA LYS A 8 -8.61 -16.28 25.68
C LYS A 8 -8.11 -16.69 24.30
N LEU A 9 -6.83 -16.45 23.96
CA LEU A 9 -6.32 -16.65 22.59
C LEU A 9 -6.53 -18.07 22.07
N LYS A 10 -6.45 -19.09 22.91
CA LYS A 10 -6.59 -20.50 22.47
C LYS A 10 -8.01 -20.87 22.03
N THR A 11 -9.02 -20.14 22.51
CA THR A 11 -10.44 -20.45 22.28
C THR A 11 -11.15 -19.37 21.47
N ALA A 12 -10.54 -18.19 21.34
CA ALA A 12 -11.14 -17.06 20.63
C ALA A 12 -11.27 -17.33 19.13
N ASP A 13 -12.37 -16.89 18.55
CA ASP A 13 -12.49 -16.69 17.10
C ASP A 13 -11.59 -15.52 16.65
N LEU A 14 -11.36 -15.44 15.34
CA LEU A 14 -10.68 -14.31 14.72
C LEU A 14 -11.70 -13.28 14.26
N PHE A 15 -11.58 -12.03 14.68
CA PHE A 15 -12.46 -10.93 14.26
C PHE A 15 -11.64 -9.88 13.53
N VAL A 16 -12.10 -9.46 12.35
CA VAL A 16 -11.41 -8.41 11.58
C VAL A 16 -11.30 -7.14 12.44
N ASP A 17 -10.12 -6.51 12.37
CA ASP A 17 -9.69 -5.34 13.15
C ASP A 17 -9.63 -5.51 14.67
N ALA A 18 -9.88 -6.72 15.20
CA ALA A 18 -9.69 -6.97 16.61
C ALA A 18 -8.21 -7.12 16.97
N VAL A 19 -7.84 -6.59 18.14
CA VAL A 19 -6.48 -6.68 18.68
C VAL A 19 -6.40 -7.80 19.69
N TYR A 20 -5.49 -8.74 19.44
CA TYR A 20 -5.18 -9.88 20.28
C TYR A 20 -3.96 -9.54 21.14
N GLU A 21 -4.15 -9.57 22.46
CA GLU A 21 -3.21 -9.00 23.41
C GLU A 21 -2.13 -10.00 23.83
N SER A 22 -0.91 -9.51 23.95
CA SER A 22 0.19 -10.20 24.62
C SER A 22 0.04 -10.11 26.13
N ASN A 23 0.64 -11.05 26.86
CA ASN A 23 0.75 -11.01 28.32
C ASN A 23 1.84 -10.03 28.84
N GLY A 24 2.33 -9.11 28.00
CA GLY A 24 3.41 -8.17 28.35
C GLY A 24 4.81 -8.79 28.45
N ALA A 25 4.97 -10.12 28.34
CA ALA A 25 6.28 -10.75 28.38
C ALA A 25 7.11 -10.39 27.14
N THR A 26 8.37 -9.99 27.34
CA THR A 26 9.29 -9.66 26.25
C THR A 26 9.91 -10.89 25.57
N ASN A 27 9.70 -12.08 26.14
CA ASN A 27 10.21 -13.36 25.63
C ASN A 27 9.20 -14.09 24.72
N LEU A 28 9.56 -15.28 24.23
CA LEU A 28 8.72 -16.05 23.31
C LEU A 28 7.41 -16.54 23.94
N ASN A 29 7.27 -16.54 25.27
CA ASN A 29 6.04 -16.94 25.93
C ASN A 29 4.90 -15.93 25.71
N GLY A 30 5.23 -14.68 25.36
CA GLY A 30 4.26 -13.64 25.02
C GLY A 30 3.91 -13.53 23.54
N ASP A 31 4.35 -14.47 22.68
CA ASP A 31 4.02 -14.44 21.25
C ASP A 31 2.55 -14.82 21.01
N VAL A 32 1.74 -13.82 20.63
CA VAL A 32 0.30 -13.95 20.40
C VAL A 32 -0.02 -14.96 19.31
N LEU A 33 0.67 -14.91 18.16
CA LEU A 33 0.38 -15.76 17.00
C LEU A 33 0.60 -17.24 17.31
N SER A 34 1.63 -17.61 18.06
CA SER A 34 1.85 -19.01 18.46
C SER A 34 0.73 -19.58 19.34
N LYS A 35 0.10 -18.73 20.18
CA LYS A 35 -1.00 -19.14 21.05
C LYS A 35 -2.35 -19.10 20.35
N LEU A 36 -2.56 -18.11 19.49
CA LEU A 36 -3.78 -17.88 18.75
C LEU A 36 -3.90 -18.79 17.51
N MET A 37 -2.80 -19.05 16.82
CA MET A 37 -2.78 -19.70 15.49
C MET A 37 -1.89 -20.96 15.44
N SER A 38 -1.36 -21.43 16.57
CA SER A 38 -0.49 -22.63 16.63
C SER A 38 0.74 -22.58 15.70
N VAL A 39 1.14 -21.40 15.24
CA VAL A 39 2.31 -21.21 14.36
C VAL A 39 3.61 -21.06 15.16
N GLY A 40 4.74 -21.11 14.47
CA GLY A 40 6.04 -20.77 15.07
C GLY A 40 6.07 -19.34 15.66
N THR A 41 7.00 -19.08 16.57
CA THR A 41 7.07 -17.82 17.34
C THR A 41 7.82 -16.69 16.63
N GLN A 42 8.26 -16.89 15.38
CA GLN A 42 9.06 -15.91 14.66
C GLN A 42 8.72 -15.90 13.17
N GLY A 43 8.92 -14.73 12.53
CA GLY A 43 8.98 -14.56 11.08
C GLY A 43 7.71 -13.92 10.51
N GLY A 44 7.86 -13.17 9.41
CA GLY A 44 6.72 -12.57 8.70
C GLY A 44 5.85 -13.59 7.95
N PHE A 45 6.37 -14.80 7.75
CA PHE A 45 5.70 -15.92 7.09
C PHE A 45 5.74 -17.14 8.00
N ARG A 46 4.59 -17.60 8.48
CA ARG A 46 4.50 -18.64 9.51
C ARG A 46 3.49 -19.72 9.10
N PRO A 47 3.94 -20.80 8.42
CA PRO A 47 3.07 -21.92 8.10
C PRO A 47 2.83 -22.79 9.34
N VAL A 48 1.68 -23.46 9.37
CA VAL A 48 1.43 -24.61 10.24
C VAL A 48 0.97 -25.78 9.37
N ASN A 49 1.47 -26.97 9.67
CA ASN A 49 1.11 -28.17 8.91
C ASN A 49 -0.16 -28.82 9.46
N ILE A 50 -0.87 -29.54 8.60
CA ILE A 50 -1.89 -30.49 9.02
C ILE A 50 -1.25 -31.47 10.02
N ARG A 51 -1.98 -31.76 11.10
CA ARG A 51 -1.54 -32.69 12.15
C ARG A 51 -1.12 -34.00 11.51
N ASN A 52 0.07 -34.47 11.88
CA ASN A 52 0.69 -35.71 11.38
C ASN A 52 1.01 -35.75 9.87
N GLN A 53 0.95 -34.61 9.15
CA GLN A 53 1.33 -34.55 7.73
C GLN A 53 2.39 -33.47 7.49
N LYS A 54 3.67 -33.85 7.57
CA LYS A 54 4.78 -32.93 7.30
C LYS A 54 4.75 -32.44 5.85
N GLY A 55 4.95 -31.14 5.67
CA GLY A 55 5.03 -30.50 4.34
C GLY A 55 3.69 -30.14 3.71
N LYS A 56 2.56 -30.47 4.35
CA LYS A 56 1.24 -30.01 3.92
C LYS A 56 0.73 -28.96 4.89
N ALA A 57 0.73 -27.70 4.46
CA ALA A 57 0.24 -26.59 5.25
C ALA A 57 -1.28 -26.71 5.47
N ALA A 58 -1.71 -26.61 6.72
CA ALA A 58 -3.11 -26.42 7.08
C ALA A 58 -3.54 -24.98 6.82
N TYR A 59 -2.67 -24.02 7.17
CA TYR A 59 -2.81 -22.60 6.86
C TYR A 59 -1.48 -21.88 7.03
N ILE A 60 -1.44 -20.64 6.58
CA ILE A 60 -0.26 -19.77 6.64
C ILE A 60 -0.64 -18.45 7.28
N VAL A 61 0.13 -18.02 8.28
CA VAL A 61 0.01 -16.68 8.86
C VAL A 61 1.04 -15.76 8.23
N LEU A 62 0.58 -14.65 7.68
CA LEU A 62 1.39 -13.53 7.23
C LEU A 62 1.34 -12.43 8.30
N GLU A 63 2.50 -11.94 8.69
CA GLU A 63 2.65 -10.87 9.67
C GLU A 63 3.37 -9.69 9.03
N SER A 64 2.68 -8.55 8.96
CA SER A 64 3.31 -7.27 8.67
C SER A 64 4.02 -6.76 9.92
N THR A 65 5.27 -6.35 9.74
CA THR A 65 6.00 -5.61 10.75
C THR A 65 6.39 -4.28 10.15
N ASN A 66 6.00 -3.18 10.79
CA ASN A 66 6.42 -1.81 10.43
C ASN A 66 7.94 -1.54 10.65
N LYS A 67 8.75 -2.61 10.71
CA LYS A 67 10.18 -2.61 11.04
C LYS A 67 11.08 -2.54 9.80
N HIS A 68 10.54 -2.81 8.61
CA HIS A 68 11.29 -2.78 7.36
C HIS A 68 10.68 -1.72 6.43
N PRO A 69 11.11 -0.46 6.57
CA PRO A 69 10.49 0.63 5.81
C PRO A 69 10.77 0.55 4.30
N ASP A 70 11.75 -0.24 3.86
CA ASP A 70 12.03 -0.52 2.44
C ASP A 70 11.08 -1.58 1.84
N TRP A 71 10.31 -2.26 2.70
CA TRP A 71 9.41 -3.37 2.40
C TRP A 71 8.11 -3.21 3.19
N LEU A 72 7.40 -2.11 2.92
CA LEU A 72 6.08 -1.85 3.51
C LEU A 72 5.02 -2.54 2.67
N ASP A 73 4.39 -3.56 3.24
CA ASP A 73 3.19 -4.14 2.64
C ASP A 73 2.13 -3.04 2.48
N ASN A 74 1.44 -3.03 1.34
CA ASN A 74 0.39 -2.05 1.06
C ASN A 74 -0.97 -2.73 1.08
N ILE A 75 -1.89 -2.20 1.87
CA ILE A 75 -3.29 -2.64 1.92
C ILE A 75 -4.13 -1.54 1.30
N ASP A 76 -4.79 -1.87 0.20
CA ASP A 76 -5.84 -1.04 -0.37
C ASP A 76 -7.18 -1.50 0.19
N TYR A 77 -7.62 -0.80 1.24
CA TYR A 77 -8.87 -1.07 1.96
C TYR A 77 -10.11 -0.87 1.09
N GLU A 78 -10.05 0.03 0.09
CA GLU A 78 -11.16 0.26 -0.84
C GLU A 78 -11.34 -0.91 -1.79
N SER A 79 -10.25 -1.59 -2.16
CA SER A 79 -10.28 -2.71 -3.09
C SER A 79 -10.21 -4.09 -2.43
N GLY A 80 -9.87 -4.16 -1.14
CA GLY A 80 -9.64 -5.39 -0.40
C GLY A 80 -8.36 -6.12 -0.83
N ILE A 81 -7.36 -5.40 -1.36
CA ILE A 81 -6.14 -5.97 -1.93
C ILE A 81 -4.93 -5.71 -1.04
N ILE A 82 -4.09 -6.73 -0.88
CA ILE A 82 -2.80 -6.65 -0.21
C ILE A 82 -1.68 -6.92 -1.20
N GLN A 83 -0.71 -6.02 -1.25
CA GLN A 83 0.59 -6.27 -1.86
C GLN A 83 1.58 -6.65 -0.76
N TYR A 84 1.92 -7.94 -0.70
CA TYR A 84 2.82 -8.52 0.30
C TYR A 84 4.22 -8.74 -0.27
N TYR A 85 5.25 -8.36 0.47
CA TYR A 85 6.63 -8.56 0.07
C TYR A 85 7.28 -9.78 0.72
N GLY A 86 7.95 -10.57 -0.11
CA GLY A 86 8.63 -11.80 0.24
C GLY A 86 9.74 -11.67 1.30
N ASP A 87 10.32 -12.81 1.65
CA ASP A 87 11.28 -12.92 2.76
C ASP A 87 12.76 -12.84 2.35
N ASN A 88 13.08 -12.64 1.05
CA ASN A 88 14.45 -12.37 0.59
C ASN A 88 14.76 -10.86 0.61
N ARG A 89 15.20 -10.35 1.77
CA ARG A 89 15.39 -8.91 2.03
C ARG A 89 16.85 -8.47 2.09
N GLU A 90 17.78 -9.37 1.81
CA GLU A 90 19.23 -9.11 1.84
C GLU A 90 19.90 -9.65 0.57
N PRO A 91 20.97 -8.99 0.10
CA PRO A 91 21.84 -9.54 -0.94
C PRO A 91 22.52 -10.88 -0.57
N GLY A 92 23.10 -11.51 -1.59
CA GLY A 92 23.89 -12.74 -1.44
C GLY A 92 23.10 -14.05 -1.44
N ARG A 93 21.81 -14.02 -1.77
CA ARG A 93 20.94 -15.20 -1.89
C ARG A 93 20.13 -15.16 -3.17
N GLU A 94 19.92 -16.35 -3.74
CA GLU A 94 18.97 -16.56 -4.83
C GLU A 94 17.53 -16.28 -4.32
N LEU A 95 16.62 -15.88 -5.21
CA LEU A 95 15.24 -15.47 -4.88
C LEU A 95 14.49 -16.50 -4.03
N HIS A 96 14.69 -17.80 -4.27
CA HIS A 96 14.01 -18.89 -3.56
C HIS A 96 14.82 -19.44 -2.38
N ASP A 97 16.09 -19.05 -2.22
CA ASP A 97 16.97 -19.47 -1.12
C ASP A 97 16.86 -18.55 0.12
N SER A 98 15.61 -18.27 0.49
CA SER A 98 15.32 -17.47 1.68
C SER A 98 15.41 -18.32 2.94
N LYS A 99 15.87 -17.71 4.06
CA LYS A 99 16.16 -18.42 5.33
C LYS A 99 15.00 -19.27 5.85
N ARG A 100 13.75 -18.90 5.50
CA ARG A 100 12.52 -19.54 6.00
C ARG A 100 11.63 -20.07 4.89
N GLY A 101 12.07 -19.96 3.63
CA GLY A 101 11.36 -20.49 2.47
C GLY A 101 10.06 -19.77 2.12
N GLY A 102 9.82 -18.53 2.59
CA GLY A 102 8.60 -17.79 2.29
C GLY A 102 8.42 -17.56 0.79
N ASN A 103 9.47 -17.11 0.09
CA ASN A 103 9.48 -16.95 -1.36
C ASN A 103 9.21 -18.23 -2.13
N LYS A 104 9.68 -19.38 -1.62
CA LYS A 104 9.37 -20.68 -2.21
C LYS A 104 7.88 -21.00 -2.08
N VAL A 105 7.28 -20.76 -0.91
CA VAL A 105 5.85 -20.98 -0.71
C VAL A 105 5.02 -20.03 -1.58
N LEU A 106 5.42 -18.76 -1.71
CA LEU A 106 4.76 -17.84 -2.63
C LEU A 106 4.80 -18.36 -4.06
N ARG A 107 5.98 -18.76 -4.56
CA ARG A 107 6.08 -19.36 -5.91
C ARG A 107 5.13 -20.55 -6.06
N ASP A 108 5.20 -21.53 -5.16
CA ASP A 108 4.43 -22.77 -5.25
C ASP A 108 2.90 -22.50 -5.21
N VAL A 109 2.46 -21.56 -4.37
CA VAL A 109 1.04 -21.19 -4.24
C VAL A 109 0.52 -20.46 -5.48
N PHE A 110 1.29 -19.55 -6.06
CA PHE A 110 0.85 -18.86 -7.27
C PHE A 110 0.96 -19.76 -8.51
N GLU A 111 1.87 -20.74 -8.54
CA GLU A 111 1.87 -21.80 -9.56
C GLU A 111 0.60 -22.66 -9.47
N MET A 112 0.21 -23.10 -8.26
CA MET A 112 -1.07 -23.79 -8.05
C MET A 112 -2.26 -22.94 -8.49
N LEU A 113 -2.21 -21.63 -8.25
CA LEU A 113 -3.27 -20.71 -8.67
C LEU A 113 -3.37 -20.64 -10.20
N GLN A 114 -2.24 -20.54 -10.89
CA GLN A 114 -2.17 -20.53 -12.36
C GLN A 114 -2.70 -21.84 -12.95
N ASP A 115 -2.39 -22.97 -12.32
CA ASP A 115 -2.88 -24.30 -12.72
C ASP A 115 -4.34 -24.58 -12.32
N ASN A 116 -5.04 -23.62 -11.72
CA ASN A 116 -6.37 -23.79 -11.13
C ASN A 116 -6.47 -24.90 -10.05
N ARG A 117 -5.36 -25.24 -9.39
CA ARG A 117 -5.28 -26.21 -8.29
C ARG A 117 -5.63 -25.57 -6.93
N ARG A 118 -6.72 -24.80 -6.86
CA ARG A 118 -7.11 -24.01 -5.67
C ARG A 118 -7.35 -24.86 -4.42
N GLN A 119 -7.78 -26.11 -4.60
CA GLN A 119 -7.98 -27.08 -3.52
C GLN A 119 -6.68 -27.47 -2.80
N GLU A 120 -5.52 -27.26 -3.44
CA GLU A 120 -4.20 -27.51 -2.85
C GLU A 120 -3.65 -26.29 -2.09
N ILE A 121 -4.28 -25.12 -2.26
CA ILE A 121 -3.82 -23.87 -1.68
C ILE A 121 -4.37 -23.73 -0.25
N PRO A 122 -3.49 -23.62 0.77
CA PRO A 122 -3.94 -23.36 2.14
C PRO A 122 -4.50 -21.93 2.28
N PRO A 123 -5.48 -21.70 3.19
CA PRO A 123 -5.89 -20.34 3.53
C PRO A 123 -4.74 -19.56 4.18
N PHE A 124 -4.73 -18.25 3.93
CA PHE A 124 -3.76 -17.33 4.49
C PHE A 124 -4.44 -16.39 5.50
N PHE A 125 -3.75 -16.01 6.57
CA PHE A 125 -4.27 -15.11 7.60
C PHE A 125 -3.33 -13.93 7.77
N TYR A 126 -3.85 -12.71 7.63
CA TYR A 126 -3.03 -11.51 7.72
C TYR A 126 -3.15 -10.85 9.09
N PHE A 127 -2.00 -10.58 9.70
CA PHE A 127 -1.91 -9.85 10.96
C PHE A 127 -0.95 -8.68 10.84
N GLU A 128 -1.29 -7.59 11.52
CA GLU A 128 -0.40 -6.45 11.69
C GLU A 128 0.16 -6.40 13.12
N SER A 129 1.40 -5.94 13.24
CA SER A 129 2.04 -5.67 14.52
C SER A 129 1.49 -4.39 15.15
N GLU A 130 0.95 -4.52 16.37
CA GLU A 130 0.51 -3.40 17.21
C GLU A 130 1.56 -3.09 18.29
N GLU A 131 1.28 -2.11 19.16
CA GLU A 131 2.13 -1.77 20.30
C GLU A 131 2.55 -3.03 21.10
N GLY A 132 3.84 -3.12 21.41
CA GLY A 132 4.43 -4.28 22.08
C GLY A 132 4.39 -5.55 21.23
N ARG A 133 3.78 -6.62 21.77
CA ARG A 133 3.60 -7.93 21.09
C ARG A 133 2.14 -8.20 20.71
N ASN A 134 1.28 -7.19 20.80
CA ASN A 134 -0.13 -7.30 20.39
C ASN A 134 -0.23 -7.47 18.87
N ARG A 135 -1.28 -8.13 18.39
CA ARG A 135 -1.50 -8.37 16.96
C ARG A 135 -2.92 -8.02 16.57
N ARG A 136 -3.08 -7.25 15.50
CA ARG A 136 -4.38 -6.97 14.90
C ARG A 136 -4.63 -7.94 13.77
N PHE A 137 -5.78 -8.62 13.77
CA PHE A 137 -6.18 -9.48 12.67
C PHE A 137 -6.84 -8.64 11.57
N LEU A 138 -6.33 -8.70 10.34
CA LEU A 138 -6.83 -7.90 9.24
C LEU A 138 -7.68 -8.69 8.24
N GLY A 139 -7.58 -10.02 8.25
CA GLY A 139 -8.52 -10.87 7.53
C GLY A 139 -7.97 -12.18 7.00
N LEU A 140 -8.89 -12.96 6.45
CA LEU A 140 -8.63 -14.18 5.71
C LEU A 140 -8.28 -13.82 4.26
N LEU A 141 -7.15 -14.31 3.77
CA LEU A 141 -6.66 -14.03 2.44
C LEU A 141 -6.72 -15.25 1.51
N VAL A 142 -6.84 -14.96 0.22
CA VAL A 142 -6.60 -15.88 -0.89
C VAL A 142 -5.60 -15.25 -1.87
N PRO A 143 -4.74 -16.05 -2.54
CA PRO A 143 -3.80 -15.50 -3.50
C PRO A 143 -4.51 -15.00 -4.77
N GLY A 144 -3.97 -13.92 -5.33
CA GLY A 144 -4.45 -13.28 -6.54
C GLY A 144 -5.59 -12.29 -6.32
N SER A 145 -6.11 -11.79 -7.44
CA SER A 145 -7.21 -10.83 -7.53
C SER A 145 -7.79 -10.86 -8.94
N ASP A 146 -9.06 -10.48 -9.09
CA ASP A 146 -9.72 -10.24 -10.38
C ASP A 146 -9.37 -8.85 -10.99
N LYS A 147 -8.69 -7.99 -10.23
CA LYS A 147 -8.27 -6.64 -10.68
C LYS A 147 -6.91 -6.62 -11.40
N PHE A 148 -6.18 -7.73 -11.37
CA PHE A 148 -4.82 -7.84 -11.89
C PHE A 148 -4.73 -8.97 -12.92
N LYS A 149 -3.80 -8.85 -13.86
CA LYS A 149 -3.48 -9.97 -14.76
C LYS A 149 -2.65 -11.01 -14.03
N LEU A 150 -2.66 -12.23 -14.57
CA LEU A 150 -1.96 -13.38 -13.98
C LEU A 150 -0.46 -13.14 -13.78
N GLU A 151 0.18 -12.42 -14.71
CA GLU A 151 1.61 -12.09 -14.67
C GLU A 151 1.94 -11.01 -13.63
N GLU A 152 0.94 -10.25 -13.18
CA GLU A 152 1.08 -9.16 -12.21
C GLU A 152 0.88 -9.66 -10.77
N LEU A 153 0.35 -10.88 -10.60
CA LEU A 153 -0.01 -11.44 -9.30
C LEU A 153 1.22 -11.82 -8.43
N LEU A 154 2.32 -12.23 -9.07
CA LEU A 154 3.58 -12.53 -8.40
C LEU A 154 4.76 -12.06 -9.25
N VAL A 155 5.40 -10.97 -8.83
CA VAL A 155 6.48 -10.33 -9.59
C VAL A 155 7.79 -10.37 -8.80
N ALA A 156 8.86 -10.84 -9.45
CA ALA A 156 10.21 -10.70 -8.92
C ALA A 156 10.71 -9.27 -9.16
N ILE A 157 10.96 -8.53 -8.08
CA ILE A 157 11.44 -7.15 -8.15
C ILE A 157 12.90 -7.07 -7.72
N TRP A 158 13.66 -6.28 -8.47
CA TRP A 158 15.04 -5.96 -8.12
C TRP A 158 15.10 -4.85 -7.07
N ARG A 159 15.99 -5.02 -6.10
CA ARG A 159 16.40 -4.01 -5.14
C ARG A 159 17.91 -3.97 -5.03
N MET A 160 18.41 -2.89 -4.47
CA MET A 160 19.82 -2.68 -4.21
C MET A 160 20.00 -2.33 -2.73
N LYS A 161 20.98 -2.93 -2.09
CA LYS A 161 21.38 -2.63 -0.71
C LYS A 161 22.89 -2.71 -0.63
N ASN A 162 23.53 -1.69 -0.05
CA ASN A 162 24.99 -1.60 0.06
C ASN A 162 25.73 -1.80 -1.29
N GLY A 163 25.17 -1.31 -2.39
CA GLY A 163 25.74 -1.46 -3.75
C GLY A 163 25.51 -2.82 -4.41
N GLU A 164 24.90 -3.78 -3.72
CA GLU A 164 24.61 -5.11 -4.25
C GLU A 164 23.14 -5.26 -4.63
N ARG A 165 22.89 -5.89 -5.77
CA ARG A 165 21.55 -6.17 -6.27
C ARG A 165 21.03 -7.51 -5.75
N TYR A 166 19.75 -7.56 -5.45
CA TYR A 166 19.05 -8.78 -5.05
C TYR A 166 17.59 -8.72 -5.48
N GLN A 167 16.96 -9.90 -5.57
CA GLN A 167 15.55 -10.02 -5.95
C GLN A 167 14.70 -10.43 -4.77
N ASN A 168 13.47 -9.93 -4.74
CA ASN A 168 12.42 -10.40 -3.82
C ASN A 168 11.09 -10.50 -4.56
N TYR A 169 10.13 -11.22 -3.99
CA TYR A 169 8.77 -11.24 -4.55
C TYR A 169 7.92 -10.08 -4.03
N LYS A 170 7.06 -9.58 -4.92
CA LYS A 170 5.84 -8.83 -4.59
C LYS A 170 4.65 -9.69 -5.00
N ALA A 171 3.83 -10.09 -4.03
CA ALA A 171 2.69 -10.97 -4.20
C ALA A 171 1.37 -10.23 -3.95
N VAL A 172 0.36 -10.48 -4.77
CA VAL A 172 -0.98 -9.89 -4.65
C VAL A 172 -1.91 -10.89 -3.97
N PHE A 173 -2.54 -10.48 -2.88
CA PHE A 173 -3.59 -11.23 -2.18
C PHE A 173 -4.89 -10.42 -2.13
N THR A 174 -6.01 -11.13 -2.05
CA THR A 174 -7.32 -10.54 -1.78
C THR A 174 -7.76 -10.90 -0.36
N ILE A 175 -8.15 -9.91 0.43
CA ILE A 175 -8.83 -10.10 1.71
C ILE A 175 -10.27 -10.48 1.42
N LEU A 176 -10.72 -11.64 1.87
CA LEU A 176 -12.11 -12.07 1.69
C LEU A 176 -13.04 -11.32 2.64
N ASP A 177 -14.27 -11.03 2.18
CA ASP A 177 -15.36 -10.45 2.97
C ASP A 177 -15.87 -11.41 4.05
N VAL A 178 -15.04 -11.60 5.07
CA VAL A 178 -15.25 -12.53 6.19
C VAL A 178 -14.99 -11.77 7.48
N ALA A 179 -16.06 -11.25 8.08
CA ALA A 179 -15.98 -10.44 9.30
C ALA A 179 -15.36 -11.20 10.49
N SER A 180 -15.55 -12.51 10.55
CA SER A 180 -14.95 -13.36 11.58
C SER A 180 -14.66 -14.77 11.08
N VAL A 181 -13.58 -15.36 11.58
CA VAL A 181 -13.21 -16.75 11.32
C VAL A 181 -13.34 -17.56 12.61
N SER A 182 -14.13 -18.63 12.55
CA SER A 182 -14.37 -19.49 13.71
C SER A 182 -13.12 -20.28 14.12
N ARG A 183 -12.91 -20.39 15.43
CA ARG A 183 -11.96 -21.31 16.06
C ARG A 183 -12.19 -22.76 15.62
N GLY A 184 -13.45 -23.16 15.43
CA GLY A 184 -13.80 -24.50 14.95
C GLY A 184 -13.19 -24.81 13.58
N TRP A 185 -13.22 -23.83 12.67
CA TRP A 185 -12.60 -24.00 11.35
C TRP A 185 -11.09 -24.14 11.40
N LEU A 186 -10.41 -23.41 12.29
CA LEU A 186 -8.96 -23.54 12.49
C LEU A 186 -8.58 -24.95 12.97
N GLU A 187 -9.38 -25.55 13.85
CA GLU A 187 -9.19 -26.93 14.30
C GLU A 187 -9.45 -27.96 13.18
N ASP A 188 -10.46 -27.72 12.34
CA ASP A 188 -10.75 -28.57 11.18
C ASP A 188 -9.65 -28.48 10.11
N LEU A 189 -9.10 -27.28 9.86
CA LEU A 189 -7.94 -27.08 9.00
C LEU A 189 -6.72 -27.86 9.52
N LEU A 190 -6.41 -27.76 10.82
CA LEU A 190 -5.33 -28.53 11.45
C LEU A 190 -5.55 -30.04 11.35
N SER A 191 -6.80 -30.49 11.25
CA SER A 191 -7.16 -31.90 11.09
C SER A 191 -7.24 -32.35 9.62
N GLY A 192 -7.03 -31.43 8.66
CA GLY A 192 -7.06 -31.70 7.22
C GLY A 192 -8.45 -31.72 6.60
N ASN A 193 -9.48 -31.26 7.32
CA ASN A 193 -10.89 -31.26 6.90
C ASN A 193 -11.44 -29.85 6.65
N GLY A 194 -10.57 -28.87 6.41
CA GLY A 194 -10.96 -27.46 6.32
C GLY A 194 -11.97 -27.15 5.22
N TYR A 195 -11.95 -27.87 4.09
CA TYR A 195 -12.95 -27.72 3.03
C TYR A 195 -14.31 -28.34 3.42
N GLN A 196 -14.30 -29.49 4.07
CA GLN A 196 -15.52 -30.20 4.48
C GLN A 196 -16.17 -29.58 5.73
N SER A 197 -15.45 -28.77 6.48
CA SER A 197 -15.92 -28.11 7.70
C SER A 197 -17.18 -27.27 7.46
N ASP A 198 -18.15 -27.39 8.37
CA ASP A 198 -19.33 -26.53 8.44
C ASP A 198 -18.98 -25.10 8.89
N PHE A 199 -17.83 -24.93 9.55
CA PHE A 199 -17.34 -23.62 10.01
C PHE A 199 -16.55 -22.86 8.93
N ALA A 200 -16.29 -23.48 7.78
CA ALA A 200 -15.53 -22.87 6.70
C ALA A 200 -16.27 -21.65 6.11
N PRO A 201 -15.61 -20.49 6.00
CA PRO A 201 -16.22 -19.31 5.38
C PRO A 201 -16.70 -19.59 3.97
N LYS A 202 -17.94 -19.17 3.67
CA LYS A 202 -18.60 -19.40 2.37
C LYS A 202 -17.84 -18.72 1.23
N GLU A 203 -17.22 -17.56 1.49
CA GLU A 203 -16.40 -16.79 0.56
C GLU A 203 -15.16 -17.58 0.14
N TRP A 204 -14.53 -18.27 1.10
CA TRP A 204 -13.34 -19.10 0.84
C TRP A 204 -13.70 -20.34 0.03
N LYS A 205 -14.78 -21.05 0.39
CA LYS A 205 -15.32 -22.18 -0.42
C LYS A 205 -15.66 -21.73 -1.85
N LYS A 206 -16.33 -20.58 -2.00
CA LYS A 206 -16.68 -19.99 -3.30
C LYS A 206 -15.44 -19.69 -4.14
N TRP A 207 -14.37 -19.18 -3.54
CA TRP A 207 -13.10 -18.95 -4.24
C TRP A 207 -12.46 -20.26 -4.67
N ILE A 208 -12.44 -21.28 -3.80
CA ILE A 208 -11.93 -22.61 -4.15
C ILE A 208 -12.70 -23.23 -5.33
N ASP A 209 -14.03 -23.24 -5.25
CA ASP A 209 -14.88 -23.98 -6.19
C ASP A 209 -15.02 -23.28 -7.54
N LYS A 210 -15.08 -21.94 -7.52
CA LYS A 210 -15.47 -21.14 -8.70
C LYS A 210 -14.41 -20.14 -9.12
N GLY A 211 -13.33 -19.97 -8.36
CA GLY A 211 -12.33 -18.93 -8.60
C GLY A 211 -12.84 -17.50 -8.42
N VAL A 212 -14.01 -17.32 -7.78
CA VAL A 212 -14.62 -15.99 -7.60
C VAL A 212 -14.07 -15.35 -6.34
N TYR A 213 -13.39 -14.22 -6.52
CA TYR A 213 -12.97 -13.35 -5.43
C TYR A 213 -14.19 -12.62 -4.85
N THR A 214 -14.27 -12.53 -3.52
CA THR A 214 -15.29 -11.72 -2.82
C THR A 214 -14.55 -10.83 -1.83
N PRO A 215 -13.98 -9.70 -2.29
CA PRO A 215 -13.10 -8.86 -1.47
C PRO A 215 -13.84 -8.17 -0.33
N LEU A 216 -13.20 -8.03 0.82
CA LEU A 216 -13.65 -7.16 1.90
C LEU A 216 -13.43 -5.71 1.46
N TYR A 217 -14.49 -5.07 0.99
CA TYR A 217 -14.46 -3.65 0.67
C TYR A 217 -14.73 -2.84 1.94
N ALA A 218 -13.79 -1.98 2.31
CA ALA A 218 -14.06 -0.86 3.19
C ALA A 218 -14.20 0.37 2.30
N SER A 219 -15.42 0.66 1.84
CA SER A 219 -15.71 1.99 1.32
C SER A 219 -15.55 2.95 2.49
N ASP A 220 -14.59 3.87 2.42
CA ASP A 220 -14.45 4.95 3.39
C ASP A 220 -15.80 5.69 3.49
N SER A 221 -16.63 5.34 4.49
CA SER A 221 -17.79 6.14 4.86
C SER A 221 -17.39 7.37 5.66
N VAL A 222 -16.08 7.56 5.87
CA VAL A 222 -15.49 8.75 6.46
C VAL A 222 -14.56 9.33 5.41
N LEU A 223 -14.94 10.47 4.88
CA LEU A 223 -14.10 11.34 4.07
C LEU A 223 -12.67 11.38 4.61
N ASN A 224 -11.76 10.67 3.95
CA ASN A 224 -10.43 10.41 4.48
C ASN A 224 -9.53 11.63 4.21
N TYR A 225 -9.27 12.39 5.26
CA TYR A 225 -8.30 13.48 5.27
C TYR A 225 -7.03 13.06 5.99
N ARG A 226 -5.86 13.42 5.42
CA ARG A 226 -4.56 13.04 5.99
C ARG A 226 -4.09 14.09 7.00
N THR A 227 -3.54 13.65 8.13
CA THR A 227 -2.84 14.55 9.06
C THR A 227 -1.54 15.09 8.45
N GLN A 228 -0.95 16.10 9.07
CA GLN A 228 0.36 16.63 8.64
C GLN A 228 1.44 15.53 8.61
N ASP A 229 1.48 14.68 9.64
CA ASP A 229 2.45 13.58 9.74
C ASP A 229 2.29 12.53 8.64
N GLN A 230 1.07 12.34 8.13
CA GLN A 230 0.78 11.44 7.01
C GLN A 230 1.12 12.07 5.64
N GLN A 231 1.19 13.40 5.57
CA GLN A 231 1.49 14.16 4.36
C GLN A 231 2.98 14.47 4.19
N MET A 232 3.75 14.48 5.28
CA MET A 232 5.15 14.90 5.33
C MET A 232 6.11 13.74 5.61
N PRO A 233 7.37 13.83 5.16
CA PRO A 233 8.38 12.82 5.49
C PRO A 233 8.69 12.75 6.98
N PHE A 234 8.63 11.54 7.54
CA PHE A 234 8.97 11.31 8.95
C PHE A 234 10.48 11.12 9.17
N LYS A 235 11.15 10.38 8.28
CA LYS A 235 12.59 10.08 8.38
C LYS A 235 13.45 11.29 8.01
N ASP A 236 14.54 11.49 8.72
CA ASP A 236 15.44 12.64 8.47
C ASP A 236 16.09 12.60 7.08
N ASP A 237 16.40 11.42 6.56
CA ASP A 237 16.89 11.24 5.19
C ASP A 237 15.86 11.73 4.15
N ASP A 238 14.60 11.35 4.29
CA ASP A 238 13.54 11.78 3.38
C ASP A 238 13.22 13.28 3.55
N LYS A 239 13.28 13.81 4.78
CA LYS A 239 13.19 15.26 5.02
C LYS A 239 14.29 16.02 4.26
N GLN A 240 15.54 15.54 4.32
CA GLN A 240 16.65 16.16 3.60
C GLN A 240 16.46 16.10 2.07
N LYS A 241 15.90 15.02 1.54
CA LYS A 241 15.59 14.90 0.11
C LYS A 241 14.53 15.91 -0.31
N LEU A 242 13.42 15.98 0.42
CA LEU A 242 12.35 16.95 0.15
C LEU A 242 12.87 18.39 0.27
N GLN A 243 13.67 18.67 1.30
CA GLN A 243 14.30 19.97 1.48
C GLN A 243 15.20 20.32 0.29
N SER A 244 15.95 19.35 -0.24
CA SER A 244 16.80 19.56 -1.41
C SER A 244 16.02 19.91 -2.70
N ILE A 245 14.78 19.43 -2.82
CA ILE A 245 13.86 19.83 -3.90
C ILE A 245 13.36 21.26 -3.67
N TYR A 246 12.98 21.58 -2.42
CA TYR A 246 12.53 22.91 -2.05
C TYR A 246 13.62 23.98 -2.29
N ASP A 247 14.85 23.72 -1.86
CA ASP A 247 15.99 24.64 -1.95
C ASP A 247 16.51 24.81 -3.38
N TYR A 248 16.24 23.85 -4.28
CA TYR A 248 16.73 23.91 -5.66
C TYR A 248 16.13 25.07 -6.45
N PHE A 249 14.85 25.37 -6.23
CA PHE A 249 14.13 26.41 -6.96
C PHE A 249 14.26 27.74 -6.22
N ASP A 250 14.52 28.83 -6.94
CA ASP A 250 14.75 30.14 -6.30
C ASP A 250 13.43 30.86 -6.05
N ASN A 251 12.47 30.72 -6.98
CA ASN A 251 11.12 31.28 -6.88
C ASN A 251 9.99 30.23 -7.08
N PRO A 252 8.76 30.53 -6.64
CA PRO A 252 7.61 29.61 -6.80
C PRO A 252 7.30 29.26 -8.26
N TYR A 253 7.58 30.17 -9.20
CA TYR A 253 7.28 29.98 -10.63
C TYR A 253 8.14 28.89 -11.27
N GLU A 254 9.41 28.78 -10.88
CA GLU A 254 10.27 27.69 -11.35
C GLU A 254 9.79 26.32 -10.84
N PHE A 255 9.26 26.28 -9.62
CA PHE A 255 8.69 25.06 -9.05
C PHE A 255 7.44 24.57 -9.80
N GLU A 256 6.68 25.46 -10.45
CA GLU A 256 5.50 25.06 -11.27
C GLU A 256 5.90 24.05 -12.36
N LYS A 257 7.07 24.24 -12.99
CA LYS A 257 7.60 23.31 -14.00
C LYS A 257 7.95 21.95 -13.38
N CYS A 258 8.46 21.96 -12.14
CA CYS A 258 8.74 20.75 -11.37
C CYS A 258 7.46 19.99 -11.03
N ALA A 259 6.45 20.70 -10.51
CA ALA A 259 5.15 20.14 -10.22
C ALA A 259 4.51 19.49 -11.45
N MET A 260 4.59 20.14 -12.62
CA MET A 260 4.14 19.54 -13.87
C MET A 260 4.85 18.22 -14.19
N LYS A 261 6.17 18.15 -13.97
CA LYS A 261 6.92 16.92 -14.24
C LYS A 261 6.61 15.81 -13.25
N ILE A 262 6.44 16.14 -11.97
CA ILE A 262 6.01 15.19 -10.93
C ILE A 262 4.66 14.59 -11.31
N VAL A 263 3.71 15.42 -11.74
CA VAL A 263 2.38 14.97 -12.17
C VAL A 263 2.45 14.07 -13.41
N GLN A 264 3.35 14.34 -14.36
CA GLN A 264 3.59 13.43 -15.50
C GLN A 264 4.22 12.09 -15.09
N LEU A 265 5.05 12.07 -14.04
CA LEU A 265 5.64 10.84 -13.50
C LEU A 265 4.62 10.00 -12.73
N MET A 266 3.61 10.65 -12.13
CA MET A 266 2.58 10.00 -11.33
C MET A 266 1.71 9.03 -12.16
N ASP A 267 1.30 9.41 -13.37
CA ASP A 267 0.40 8.59 -14.18
C ASP A 267 0.60 8.83 -15.69
N SER A 268 0.82 7.74 -16.43
CA SER A 268 0.95 7.73 -17.89
C SER A 268 -0.31 8.15 -18.66
N ASN A 269 -1.48 8.14 -18.02
CA ASN A 269 -2.74 8.63 -18.60
C ASN A 269 -2.77 10.16 -18.76
N ILE A 270 -1.83 10.88 -18.14
CA ILE A 270 -1.62 12.32 -18.31
C ILE A 270 -0.79 12.52 -19.58
N HIS A 271 -1.47 12.74 -20.71
CA HIS A 271 -0.81 12.78 -22.03
C HIS A 271 -0.58 14.19 -22.57
N SER A 272 -1.22 15.21 -22.00
CA SER A 272 -1.00 16.61 -22.36
C SER A 272 -0.98 17.47 -21.10
N LEU A 273 0.03 18.34 -21.00
CA LEU A 273 0.16 19.29 -19.91
C LEU A 273 0.80 20.58 -20.44
N LYS A 274 0.14 21.71 -20.23
CA LYS A 274 0.54 23.02 -20.75
C LYS A 274 0.63 24.00 -19.59
N HIS A 275 1.80 24.65 -19.49
CA HIS A 275 2.01 25.75 -18.55
C HIS A 275 1.18 26.97 -19.01
N THR A 276 0.45 27.59 -18.09
CA THR A 276 -0.46 28.70 -18.41
C THR A 276 0.20 30.05 -18.20
N ARG A 277 -0.09 31.02 -19.09
CA ARG A 277 0.43 32.39 -18.92
C ARG A 277 -0.43 33.15 -17.90
N PHE A 278 0.24 33.82 -16.97
CA PHE A 278 -0.28 34.55 -15.79
C PHE A 278 -1.57 35.39 -15.98
N VAL A 279 -1.86 35.89 -17.20
CA VAL A 279 -2.89 36.91 -17.42
C VAL A 279 -4.13 36.40 -18.18
N ARG A 280 -4.06 35.26 -18.90
CA ARG A 280 -5.18 34.81 -19.77
C ARG A 280 -6.07 33.73 -19.17
N ASP A 281 -5.54 32.86 -18.31
CA ASP A 281 -6.25 31.63 -17.91
C ASP A 281 -6.70 31.61 -16.44
N GLY A 282 -6.94 32.79 -15.85
CA GLY A 282 -7.48 32.92 -14.49
C GLY A 282 -6.44 32.73 -13.37
N GLY A 283 -5.15 32.70 -13.71
CA GLY A 283 -4.02 32.60 -12.79
C GLY A 283 -3.77 31.19 -12.23
N ARG A 284 -4.13 30.15 -12.99
CA ARG A 284 -3.71 28.76 -12.79
C ARG A 284 -2.24 28.60 -13.23
N ASP A 285 -1.57 27.54 -12.78
CA ASP A 285 -0.16 27.30 -13.09
C ASP A 285 -0.01 26.39 -14.33
N ALA A 286 -0.85 25.36 -14.45
CA ALA A 286 -0.95 24.56 -15.67
C ALA A 286 -2.34 23.96 -15.91
N ILE A 287 -2.60 23.55 -17.15
CA ILE A 287 -3.80 22.82 -17.56
C ILE A 287 -3.37 21.57 -18.31
N GLY A 288 -4.01 20.43 -18.02
CA GLY A 288 -3.70 19.16 -18.66
C GLY A 288 -4.92 18.34 -19.04
N LEU A 289 -4.67 17.23 -19.75
CA LEU A 289 -5.66 16.24 -20.15
C LEU A 289 -5.29 14.88 -19.56
N TYR A 290 -6.26 14.26 -18.91
CA TYR A 290 -6.19 12.90 -18.36
C TYR A 290 -7.09 11.98 -19.18
N ARG A 291 -6.57 10.84 -19.64
CA ARG A 291 -7.35 9.88 -20.42
C ARG A 291 -7.96 8.80 -19.55
N ILE A 292 -9.29 8.66 -19.63
CA ILE A 292 -10.02 7.53 -19.06
C ILE A 292 -10.32 6.54 -20.19
N GLY A 293 -9.93 5.28 -20.01
CA GLY A 293 -10.10 4.23 -21.02
C GLY A 293 -8.87 4.01 -21.90
N ARG A 294 -9.03 3.25 -22.99
CA ARG A 294 -7.91 2.88 -23.89
C ARG A 294 -7.68 3.93 -24.97
N GLN A 295 -6.50 3.95 -25.58
CA GLN A 295 -6.17 4.93 -26.64
C GLN A 295 -7.16 4.94 -27.82
N CYS A 296 -7.79 3.81 -28.15
CA CYS A 296 -8.70 3.71 -29.29
C CYS A 296 -10.13 4.24 -29.01
N ASP A 297 -10.52 4.37 -27.74
CA ASP A 297 -11.90 4.77 -27.35
C ASP A 297 -11.90 5.44 -25.96
N GLY A 298 -10.89 6.27 -25.72
CA GLY A 298 -10.67 6.93 -24.44
C GLY A 298 -11.33 8.30 -24.39
N VAL A 299 -11.82 8.69 -23.23
CA VAL A 299 -12.38 10.03 -22.98
C VAL A 299 -11.35 10.87 -22.25
N ASP A 300 -11.08 12.06 -22.77
CA ASP A 300 -10.17 13.01 -22.12
C ASP A 300 -10.94 13.90 -21.14
N VAL A 301 -10.47 13.95 -19.89
CA VAL A 301 -10.94 14.84 -18.84
C VAL A 301 -9.88 15.90 -18.59
N GLU A 302 -10.28 17.16 -18.62
CA GLU A 302 -9.36 18.27 -18.40
C GLU A 302 -9.13 18.50 -16.90
N PHE A 303 -7.89 18.85 -16.52
CA PHE A 303 -7.57 19.21 -15.15
C PHE A 303 -6.78 20.51 -15.06
N ALA A 304 -6.91 21.19 -13.92
CA ALA A 304 -6.09 22.34 -13.56
C ALA A 304 -5.06 21.92 -12.51
N LEU A 305 -3.83 22.42 -12.65
CA LEU A 305 -2.74 22.21 -11.70
C LEU A 305 -2.40 23.53 -11.02
N GLU A 306 -2.25 23.47 -9.70
CA GLU A 306 -1.71 24.55 -8.87
C GLU A 306 -0.53 24.00 -8.06
N ALA A 307 0.59 24.69 -8.14
CA ALA A 307 1.82 24.38 -7.45
C ALA A 307 2.06 25.37 -6.29
N LYS A 308 2.51 24.86 -5.16
CA LYS A 308 2.85 25.66 -3.97
C LYS A 308 4.17 25.20 -3.39
N ARG A 309 5.21 26.01 -3.58
CA ARG A 309 6.51 25.78 -2.95
C ARG A 309 6.52 26.40 -1.56
N TYR A 310 5.97 25.69 -0.57
CA TYR A 310 5.94 26.14 0.83
C TYR A 310 6.96 25.36 1.66
N SER A 311 7.44 26.00 2.74
CA SER A 311 8.36 25.34 3.67
C SER A 311 7.63 24.21 4.42
N SER A 312 8.37 23.27 5.00
CA SER A 312 7.80 22.13 5.73
C SER A 312 6.94 22.52 6.95
N ASN A 313 7.02 23.77 7.39
CA ASN A 313 6.27 24.30 8.54
C ASN A 313 5.01 25.07 8.11
N ASP A 314 4.89 25.41 6.82
CA ASP A 314 3.80 26.23 6.30
C ASP A 314 2.79 25.35 5.57
N GLY A 315 1.61 25.20 6.16
CA GLY A 315 0.51 24.44 5.56
C GLY A 315 -0.25 25.23 4.50
N ILE A 316 -0.74 24.55 3.46
CA ILE A 316 -1.69 25.12 2.50
C ILE A 316 -3.05 25.27 3.19
N GLY A 317 -3.53 26.50 3.29
CA GLY A 317 -4.76 26.82 4.01
C GLY A 317 -5.99 26.86 3.11
N VAL A 318 -7.13 27.20 3.73
CA VAL A 318 -8.43 27.34 3.06
C VAL A 318 -8.35 28.35 1.92
N LYS A 319 -7.66 29.47 2.12
CA LYS A 319 -7.55 30.54 1.10
C LYS A 319 -7.00 30.04 -0.23
N GLU A 320 -5.90 29.28 -0.21
CA GLU A 320 -5.29 28.71 -1.41
C GLU A 320 -6.19 27.65 -2.04
N VAL A 321 -6.81 26.81 -1.22
CA VAL A 321 -7.72 25.75 -1.66
C VAL A 321 -8.98 26.31 -2.31
N SER A 322 -9.69 27.24 -1.65
CA SER A 322 -10.86 27.90 -2.22
C SER A 322 -10.51 28.65 -3.52
N ARG A 323 -9.31 29.22 -3.62
CA ARG A 323 -8.82 29.83 -4.86
C ARG A 323 -8.71 28.79 -5.98
N LEU A 324 -8.12 27.61 -5.72
CA LEU A 324 -8.07 26.52 -6.70
C LEU A 324 -9.48 26.05 -7.10
N ILE A 325 -10.35 25.80 -6.12
CA ILE A 325 -11.73 25.35 -6.35
C ILE A 325 -12.49 26.34 -7.23
N SER A 326 -12.42 27.64 -6.92
CA SER A 326 -13.10 28.71 -7.69
C SER A 326 -12.66 28.77 -9.16
N ARG A 327 -11.49 28.22 -9.47
CA ARG A 327 -10.90 28.20 -10.81
C ARG A 327 -11.18 26.90 -11.55
N LEU A 328 -11.77 25.88 -10.95
CA LEU A 328 -12.12 24.67 -11.69
C LEU A 328 -13.32 24.93 -12.59
N ARG A 329 -13.21 24.60 -13.88
CA ARG A 329 -14.36 24.66 -14.80
C ARG A 329 -15.26 23.44 -14.63
N HIS A 330 -16.48 23.53 -15.14
CA HIS A 330 -17.41 22.41 -15.15
C HIS A 330 -16.79 21.15 -15.80
N ARG A 331 -16.81 20.01 -15.10
CA ARG A 331 -16.19 18.72 -15.45
C ARG A 331 -14.65 18.65 -15.39
N GLN A 332 -14.00 19.67 -14.85
CA GLN A 332 -12.57 19.59 -14.52
C GLN A 332 -12.35 19.04 -13.11
N PHE A 333 -11.20 18.40 -12.92
CA PHE A 333 -10.65 18.15 -11.58
C PHE A 333 -9.40 19.00 -11.36
N GLY A 334 -8.99 19.14 -10.09
CA GLY A 334 -7.80 19.88 -9.69
C GLY A 334 -6.67 18.94 -9.28
N ILE A 335 -5.43 19.39 -9.47
CA ILE A 335 -4.24 18.77 -8.86
C ILE A 335 -3.49 19.86 -8.10
N LEU A 336 -3.39 19.70 -6.79
CA LEU A 336 -2.59 20.57 -5.92
C LEU A 336 -1.27 19.86 -5.61
N VAL A 337 -0.16 20.47 -6.02
CA VAL A 337 1.20 19.97 -5.73
C VAL A 337 1.89 20.90 -4.75
N THR A 338 2.38 20.36 -3.64
CA THR A 338 3.10 21.15 -2.64
C THR A 338 4.31 20.42 -2.06
N THR A 339 5.39 21.15 -1.82
CA THR A 339 6.55 20.68 -1.04
C THR A 339 6.27 20.60 0.47
N SER A 340 5.05 20.96 0.87
CA SER A 340 4.56 20.94 2.25
C SER A 340 3.31 20.05 2.38
N PHE A 341 2.39 20.41 3.27
CA PHE A 341 1.15 19.71 3.56
C PHE A 341 -0.06 20.63 3.39
N VAL A 342 -1.24 20.05 3.21
CA VAL A 342 -2.52 20.76 3.30
C VAL A 342 -2.99 20.75 4.75
N ALA A 343 -3.33 21.93 5.28
CA ALA A 343 -3.81 22.08 6.64
C ALA A 343 -5.12 21.31 6.86
N LEU A 344 -5.30 20.79 8.09
CA LEU A 344 -6.41 19.87 8.41
C LEU A 344 -7.78 20.41 7.99
N GLN A 345 -8.08 21.67 8.33
CA GLN A 345 -9.34 22.32 7.98
C GLN A 345 -9.55 22.39 6.45
N ALA A 346 -8.52 22.75 5.70
CA ALA A 346 -8.61 22.86 4.25
C ALA A 346 -8.77 21.48 3.59
N TYR A 347 -8.11 20.45 4.14
CA TYR A 347 -8.25 19.07 3.67
C TYR A 347 -9.67 18.55 3.93
N GLN A 348 -10.20 18.80 5.13
CA GLN A 348 -11.57 18.47 5.50
C GLN A 348 -12.57 19.09 4.53
N GLU A 349 -12.48 20.40 4.26
CA GLU A 349 -13.34 21.11 3.29
C GLU A 349 -13.31 20.45 1.90
N ILE A 350 -12.12 20.14 1.37
CA ILE A 350 -12.00 19.46 0.06
C ILE A 350 -12.79 18.15 0.03
N LYS A 351 -12.69 17.36 1.10
CA LYS A 351 -13.31 16.04 1.16
C LYS A 351 -14.81 16.13 1.46
N GLU A 352 -15.20 16.89 2.48
CA GLU A 352 -16.58 17.13 2.90
C GLU A 352 -17.46 17.70 1.80
N ASP A 353 -16.92 18.65 1.04
CA ASP A 353 -17.67 19.26 -0.05
C ASP A 353 -17.55 18.49 -1.38
N GLY A 354 -16.85 17.35 -1.38
CA GLY A 354 -16.72 16.49 -2.56
C GLY A 354 -15.97 17.16 -3.72
N HIS A 355 -15.05 18.07 -3.43
CA HIS A 355 -14.28 18.76 -4.46
C HIS A 355 -13.31 17.77 -5.15
N PRO A 356 -13.35 17.66 -6.50
CA PRO A 356 -12.53 16.70 -7.23
C PRO A 356 -11.08 17.21 -7.31
N ILE A 357 -10.34 17.12 -6.21
CA ILE A 357 -8.96 17.61 -6.10
C ILE A 357 -8.05 16.47 -5.65
N VAL A 358 -7.04 16.20 -6.49
CA VAL A 358 -5.90 15.34 -6.16
C VAL A 358 -4.88 16.18 -5.38
N ILE A 359 -4.45 15.70 -4.22
CA ILE A 359 -3.46 16.37 -3.37
C ILE A 359 -2.17 15.57 -3.42
N ILE A 360 -1.09 16.20 -3.89
CA ILE A 360 0.27 15.67 -3.91
C ILE A 360 1.09 16.48 -2.90
N SER A 361 1.24 15.95 -1.69
CA SER A 361 2.00 16.59 -0.60
C SER A 361 3.48 16.19 -0.61
N GLY A 362 4.27 16.72 0.32
CA GLY A 362 5.72 16.51 0.36
C GLY A 362 6.16 15.03 0.31
N MET A 363 5.47 14.15 1.05
CA MET A 363 5.78 12.71 1.00
C MET A 363 5.32 12.05 -0.32
N ASP A 364 4.25 12.53 -0.93
CA ASP A 364 3.76 12.00 -2.21
C ASP A 364 4.73 12.33 -3.35
N ILE A 365 5.31 13.53 -3.35
CA ILE A 365 6.37 13.92 -4.30
C ILE A 365 7.51 12.89 -4.24
N LEU A 366 8.00 12.56 -3.04
CA LEU A 366 9.07 11.58 -2.88
C LEU A 366 8.65 10.20 -3.34
N ARG A 367 7.44 9.74 -3.00
CA ARG A 367 6.93 8.43 -3.43
C ARG A 367 6.86 8.32 -4.95
N ILE A 368 6.36 9.35 -5.64
CA ILE A 368 6.29 9.40 -7.10
C ILE A 368 7.70 9.30 -7.72
N LEU A 369 8.68 10.01 -7.15
CA LEU A 369 10.07 9.90 -7.59
C LEU A 369 10.64 8.51 -7.34
N TYR A 370 10.34 7.90 -6.19
CA TYR A 370 10.82 6.57 -5.80
C TYR A 370 10.28 5.49 -6.74
N ASP A 371 8.99 5.58 -7.09
CA ASP A 371 8.33 4.67 -8.03
C ASP A 371 8.86 4.84 -9.46
N SER A 372 9.30 6.06 -9.80
CA SER A 372 10.01 6.37 -11.04
C SER A 372 11.49 5.95 -11.05
N GLY A 373 11.99 5.39 -9.94
CA GLY A 373 13.36 4.90 -9.80
C GLY A 373 14.39 5.92 -9.27
N ILE A 374 13.96 7.13 -8.91
CA ILE A 374 14.82 8.21 -8.37
C ILE A 374 14.69 8.20 -6.85
N LYS A 375 15.65 7.62 -6.11
CA LYS A 375 15.46 7.26 -4.69
C LYS A 375 16.41 7.94 -3.72
N THR A 376 17.64 8.18 -4.17
CA THR A 376 18.69 8.78 -3.35
C THR A 376 18.72 10.29 -3.53
N LYS A 377 19.34 10.99 -2.59
CA LYS A 377 19.50 12.45 -2.67
C LYS A 377 20.29 12.86 -3.92
N ASP A 378 21.33 12.12 -4.25
CA ASP A 378 22.16 12.39 -5.44
C ASP A 378 21.38 12.19 -6.73
N GLU A 379 20.61 11.10 -6.84
CA GLU A 379 19.71 10.86 -7.99
C GLU A 379 18.66 11.97 -8.14
N ILE A 380 18.10 12.48 -7.03
CA ILE A 380 17.17 13.61 -7.05
C ILE A 380 17.88 14.88 -7.56
N GLN A 381 19.09 15.17 -7.08
CA GLN A 381 19.86 16.33 -7.53
C GLN A 381 20.23 16.22 -9.02
N GLU A 382 20.68 15.05 -9.48
CA GLU A 382 20.95 14.80 -10.89
C GLU A 382 19.68 14.97 -11.73
N TRP A 383 18.54 14.47 -11.26
CA TRP A 383 17.26 14.64 -11.93
C TRP A 383 16.86 16.12 -12.02
N LEU A 384 17.02 16.88 -10.93
CA LEU A 384 16.72 18.31 -10.88
C LEU A 384 17.59 19.09 -11.88
N VAL A 385 18.91 18.90 -11.85
CA VAL A 385 19.86 19.56 -12.75
C VAL A 385 19.60 19.20 -14.22
N LYS A 386 19.36 17.92 -14.51
CA LYS A 386 19.10 17.46 -15.88
C LYS A 386 17.78 17.98 -16.44
N THR A 387 16.76 18.10 -15.59
CA THR A 387 15.40 18.44 -16.03
C THR A 387 15.14 19.95 -15.99
N PHE A 388 15.77 20.67 -15.07
CA PHE A 388 15.59 22.09 -14.81
C PHE A 388 16.93 22.82 -14.69
N PRO A 389 17.77 22.83 -15.76
CA PRO A 389 19.08 23.47 -15.70
C PRO A 389 18.93 24.94 -15.31
N LYS A 390 19.78 25.41 -14.39
CA LYS A 390 19.91 26.84 -14.08
C LYS A 390 20.75 27.50 -15.18
N ASP A 391 20.30 28.63 -15.68
CA ASP A 391 21.12 29.46 -16.56
C ASP A 391 22.32 29.99 -15.74
N GLU A 392 23.55 29.79 -16.23
CA GLU A 392 24.80 30.22 -15.57
C GLU A 392 24.91 31.75 -15.42
#